data_AF-A0A101H0Q2-F1
#
_entry.id   AF-A0A101H0Q2-F1
#
_cell.length_a   1.000
_cell.length_b   1.000
_cell.length_c   1.000
_cell.angle_alpha   90.00
_cell.angle_beta   90.00
_cell.angle_gamma   90.00
#
_symmetry.space_group_name_H-M   'P 1'
#
loop_
_entity.id
_entity.type
_entity.pdbx_description
1 polymer ?
#
loop_
_entity_poly.entity_id
_entity_poly.type
_entity_poly.pdbx_seq_one_letter_code
_entity_poly.pdbx_strand_id
1 'polypeptide(L)'
;MHQKQKSTFSKPFLPDPPYGISGACDSTLAGDKSRRLDTWKTHPRERYDETHNRLPEMAFDPETLSEETLQQIEEGIADIRAGRLRSREDITQELGLK
;
A
#
# COMPACT_ATOMS: atom_id res chain seq x y z
N MET A 1 -45.74 44.46 30.83
CA MET A 1 -45.14 43.15 31.09
C MET A 1 -44.77 42.53 29.75
N HIS A 2 -43.53 42.75 29.32
CA HIS A 2 -42.49 41.71 29.28
C HIS A 2 -42.82 40.53 28.36
N GLN A 3 -42.50 40.75 27.08
CA GLN A 3 -41.76 39.87 26.18
C GLN A 3 -41.44 38.46 26.71
N LYS A 4 -41.78 37.44 25.91
CA LYS A 4 -40.88 36.30 25.65
C LYS A 4 -41.22 35.68 24.30
N GLN A 5 -40.37 36.00 23.33
CA GLN A 5 -40.28 35.32 22.05
C GLN A 5 -40.00 33.83 22.33
N LYS A 6 -40.86 32.94 21.85
CA LYS A 6 -40.48 31.54 21.69
C LYS A 6 -39.68 31.49 20.40
N SER A 7 -38.36 31.55 20.55
CA SER A 7 -37.38 31.32 19.50
C SER A 7 -37.61 29.93 18.91
N THR A 8 -38.36 29.87 17.81
CA THR A 8 -38.32 28.71 16.92
C THR A 8 -37.03 28.85 16.13
N PHE A 9 -35.98 28.20 16.63
CA PHE A 9 -34.73 28.01 15.90
C PHE A 9 -35.06 27.17 14.65
N SER A 10 -35.41 27.88 13.59
CA SER A 10 -35.54 27.33 12.25
C SER A 10 -34.17 26.78 11.88
N LYS A 11 -34.03 25.46 11.92
CA LYS A 11 -32.85 24.79 11.36
C LYS A 11 -32.81 25.19 9.88
N PRO A 12 -31.68 25.69 9.36
CA PRO A 12 -31.58 25.92 7.94
C PRO A 12 -31.81 24.58 7.25
N PHE A 13 -32.75 24.57 6.31
CA PHE A 13 -32.97 23.50 5.35
C PHE A 13 -31.64 23.30 4.61
N LEU A 14 -30.80 22.37 5.10
CA LEU A 14 -29.69 21.88 4.30
C LEU A 14 -30.32 21.14 3.11
N PRO A 15 -29.90 21.44 1.87
CA PRO A 15 -30.30 20.60 0.76
C PRO A 15 -29.81 19.18 1.04
N ASP A 16 -30.66 18.19 0.82
CA ASP A 16 -30.27 16.80 0.89
C ASP A 16 -29.00 16.60 0.04
N PRO A 17 -27.97 15.89 0.55
CA PRO A 17 -26.79 15.61 -0.26
C PRO A 17 -27.24 14.90 -1.54
N PRO A 18 -26.77 15.31 -2.73
CA PRO A 18 -27.22 14.75 -4.01
C PRO A 18 -26.81 13.28 -4.25
N TYR A 19 -26.32 12.61 -3.21
CA TYR A 19 -25.89 11.23 -3.27
C TYR A 19 -26.64 10.47 -2.18
N GLY A 20 -27.80 9.93 -2.56
CA GLY A 20 -28.35 8.79 -1.87
C GLY A 20 -27.28 7.69 -1.91
N ILE A 21 -26.65 7.41 -0.78
CA ILE A 21 -25.88 6.18 -0.58
C ILE A 21 -26.94 5.08 -0.42
N SER A 22 -27.62 4.78 -1.52
CA SER A 22 -28.21 3.47 -1.72
C SER A 22 -27.04 2.51 -1.62
N GLY A 23 -27.05 1.69 -0.56
CA GLY A 23 -26.16 0.54 -0.45
C GLY A 23 -26.49 -0.46 -1.55
N ALA A 24 -26.17 -0.13 -2.80
CA ALA A 24 -25.76 -1.12 -3.76
C ALA A 24 -24.40 -1.58 -3.26
N CYS A 25 -24.37 -2.69 -2.54
CA CYS A 25 -23.12 -3.41 -2.34
C CYS A 25 -22.45 -3.57 -3.72
N ASP A 26 -21.20 -3.15 -3.81
CA ASP A 26 -20.35 -3.17 -5.01
C ASP A 26 -20.01 -4.62 -5.40
N SER A 27 -21.03 -5.46 -5.63
CA SER A 27 -20.89 -6.88 -5.96
C SER A 27 -20.08 -7.09 -7.25
N THR A 28 -19.98 -6.07 -8.11
CA THR A 28 -19.06 -6.03 -9.25
C THR A 28 -17.58 -5.95 -8.84
N LEU A 29 -17.23 -5.24 -7.76
CA LEU A 29 -15.86 -5.21 -7.22
C LEU A 29 -15.47 -6.55 -6.58
N ALA A 30 -16.43 -7.24 -5.97
CA ALA A 30 -16.20 -8.58 -5.41
C ALA A 30 -15.95 -9.62 -6.53
N GLY A 31 -16.76 -9.61 -7.60
CA GLY A 31 -16.61 -10.55 -8.71
C GLY A 31 -15.29 -10.38 -9.47
N ASP A 32 -14.82 -9.15 -9.65
CA ASP A 32 -13.55 -8.88 -10.35
C ASP A 32 -12.32 -9.29 -9.51
N LYS A 33 -12.35 -9.07 -8.19
CA LYS A 33 -11.30 -9.55 -7.27
C LYS A 33 -11.21 -11.08 -7.25
N SER A 34 -12.34 -11.78 -7.21
CA SER A 34 -12.37 -13.25 -7.25
C SER A 34 -11.82 -13.79 -8.58
N ARG A 35 -12.14 -13.16 -9.71
CA ARG A 35 -11.58 -13.52 -11.02
C ARG A 35 -10.08 -13.30 -11.11
N ARG A 36 -9.58 -12.19 -10.56
CA ARG A 36 -8.13 -11.94 -10.47
C ARG A 36 -7.46 -13.03 -9.64
N LEU A 37 -8.02 -13.41 -8.49
CA LEU A 37 -7.49 -14.47 -7.63
C LEU A 37 -7.49 -15.86 -8.28
N ASP A 38 -8.40 -16.15 -9.22
CA ASP A 38 -8.39 -17.41 -9.96
C ASP A 38 -7.10 -17.59 -10.79
N THR A 39 -6.45 -16.49 -11.18
CA THR A 39 -5.15 -16.54 -11.89
C THR A 39 -4.00 -16.94 -10.96
N TRP A 40 -4.16 -16.74 -9.65
CA TRP A 40 -3.12 -17.02 -8.65
C TRP A 40 -3.32 -18.35 -7.92
N LYS A 41 -4.41 -19.07 -8.22
CA LYS A 41 -4.62 -20.42 -7.71
C LYS A 41 -3.59 -21.37 -8.29
N THR A 42 -2.94 -22.13 -7.41
CA THR A 42 -1.99 -23.17 -7.81
C THR A 42 -2.73 -24.45 -8.21
N HIS A 43 -3.87 -24.70 -7.58
CA HIS A 43 -4.73 -25.85 -7.88
C HIS A 43 -6.16 -25.38 -8.20
N PRO A 44 -6.83 -25.98 -9.19
CA PRO A 44 -8.22 -25.62 -9.53
C PRO A 44 -9.24 -25.78 -8.40
N ARG A 45 -8.89 -26.55 -7.35
CA ARG A 45 -9.72 -26.79 -6.16
C ARG A 45 -9.31 -25.99 -4.92
N GLU A 46 -8.27 -25.17 -5.02
CA GLU A 46 -7.81 -24.31 -3.93
C GLU A 46 -8.91 -23.32 -3.55
N ARG A 47 -9.18 -23.18 -2.26
CA ARG A 47 -10.19 -22.24 -1.77
C ARG A 47 -9.65 -20.82 -1.86
N TYR A 48 -10.54 -19.85 -2.07
CA TYR A 48 -10.14 -18.44 -2.10
C TYR A 48 -9.45 -17.99 -0.81
N ASP A 49 -9.89 -18.50 0.35
CA ASP A 49 -9.26 -18.19 1.64
C ASP A 49 -7.82 -18.74 1.75
N GLU A 50 -7.57 -19.91 1.16
CA GLU A 50 -6.22 -20.52 1.12
C GLU A 50 -5.29 -19.69 0.24
N THR A 51 -5.75 -19.28 -0.95
CA THR A 51 -4.99 -18.39 -1.84
C THR A 51 -4.76 -17.02 -1.21
N HIS A 52 -5.78 -16.46 -0.55
CA HIS A 52 -5.70 -15.15 0.10
C HIS A 52 -4.71 -15.13 1.27
N ASN A 53 -4.58 -16.23 2.01
CA ASN A 53 -3.64 -16.32 3.13
C ASN A 53 -2.21 -16.63 2.68
N ARG A 54 -2.05 -17.46 1.63
CA ARG A 54 -0.74 -17.77 1.05
C ARG A 54 -0.07 -16.59 0.34
N LEU A 55 -0.85 -15.80 -0.40
CA LEU A 55 -0.32 -14.67 -1.18
C LEU A 55 0.49 -13.67 -0.34
N PRO A 56 -0.02 -13.14 0.79
CA PRO A 56 0.74 -12.23 1.63
C PRO A 56 1.93 -12.91 2.30
N GLU A 57 1.84 -14.21 2.64
CA GLU A 57 2.99 -14.95 3.21
C GLU A 57 4.18 -15.03 2.24
N MET A 58 3.93 -15.10 0.94
CA MET A 58 5.00 -15.08 -0.08
C MET A 58 5.43 -13.67 -0.48
N ALA A 59 4.51 -12.71 -0.44
CA ALA A 59 4.76 -11.35 -0.92
C ALA A 59 5.36 -10.44 0.14
N PHE A 60 5.11 -10.72 1.41
CA PHE A 60 5.62 -9.94 2.52
C PHE A 60 6.94 -10.54 3.01
N ASP A 61 8.05 -9.86 2.69
CA ASP A 61 9.35 -10.17 3.27
C ASP A 61 9.40 -9.59 4.70
N PRO A 62 9.51 -10.42 5.75
CA PRO A 62 9.67 -9.91 7.11
C PRO A 62 11.01 -9.18 7.33
N GLU A 63 12.01 -9.39 6.45
CA GLU A 63 13.32 -8.75 6.50
C GLU A 63 13.41 -7.59 5.50
N THR A 64 12.44 -6.69 5.51
CA THR A 64 12.53 -5.46 4.72
C THR A 64 13.80 -4.69 5.07
N LEU A 65 14.51 -4.19 4.06
CA LEU A 65 15.71 -3.37 4.25
C LEU A 65 15.43 -2.22 5.22
N SER A 66 16.34 -2.02 6.18
CA SER A 66 16.27 -0.85 7.06
C SER A 66 16.45 0.42 6.24
N GLU A 67 15.90 1.53 6.73
CA GLU A 67 16.06 2.84 6.10
C GLU A 67 17.53 3.20 5.90
N GLU A 68 18.38 2.85 6.87
CA GLU A 68 19.84 3.02 6.77
C GLU A 68 20.43 2.26 5.57
N THR A 69 20.00 1.02 5.36
CA THR A 69 20.50 0.19 4.26
C THR A 69 20.05 0.74 2.91
N LEU A 70 18.81 1.21 2.81
CA LEU A 70 18.30 1.88 1.61
C LEU A 70 19.11 3.14 1.29
N GLN A 71 19.40 3.96 2.30
CA GLN A 71 20.19 5.17 2.14
C GLN A 71 21.62 4.87 1.64
N GLN A 72 22.28 3.85 2.19
CA GLN A 72 23.60 3.41 1.73
C GLN A 72 23.58 2.94 0.27
N ILE A 73 22.52 2.24 -0.15
CA ILE A 73 22.35 1.83 -1.54
C ILE A 73 22.20 3.06 -2.45
N GLU A 74 21.40 4.05 -2.05
CA GLU A 74 21.21 5.29 -2.82
C GLU A 74 22.51 6.09 -2.96
N GLU A 75 23.30 6.18 -1.89
CA GLU A 75 24.62 6.81 -1.92
C GLU A 75 25.56 6.08 -2.90
N GLY A 76 25.60 4.75 -2.85
CA GLY A 76 26.38 3.96 -3.81
C GLY A 76 25.94 4.17 -5.26
N ILE A 77 24.64 4.27 -5.52
CA ILE A 77 24.11 4.61 -6.85
C ILE A 77 24.54 6.03 -7.26
N ALA A 78 24.53 7.00 -6.34
CA ALA A 78 24.97 8.36 -6.60
C ALA A 78 26.48 8.42 -6.93
N ASP A 79 27.30 7.64 -6.25
CA ASP A 79 28.74 7.50 -6.52
C ASP A 79 29.02 6.92 -7.91
N ILE A 80 28.30 5.85 -8.28
CA ILE A 80 28.36 5.26 -9.61
C ILE A 80 27.99 6.29 -10.68
N ARG A 81 26.89 7.04 -10.46
CA ARG A 81 26.44 8.10 -11.38
C ARG A 81 27.44 9.25 -11.49
N ALA A 82 28.14 9.57 -10.42
CA ALA A 82 29.19 10.60 -10.39
C ALA A 82 30.52 10.11 -10.99
N GLY A 83 30.60 8.87 -11.47
CA GLY A 83 31.82 8.29 -12.05
C GLY A 83 32.90 7.98 -11.01
N ARG A 84 32.55 7.97 -9.72
CA ARG A 84 33.44 7.56 -8.61
C ARG A 84 33.47 6.04 -8.53
N LEU A 85 34.00 5.41 -9.57
CA LEU A 85 34.17 3.95 -9.63
C LEU A 85 35.54 3.56 -9.12
N ARG A 86 35.59 2.50 -8.32
CA ARG A 86 36.83 1.88 -7.83
C ARG A 86 36.90 0.47 -8.39
N SER A 87 38.09 0.01 -8.75
CA SER A 87 38.25 -1.37 -9.18
C SER A 87 38.08 -2.31 -7.98
N ARG A 88 37.62 -3.53 -8.23
CA ARG A 88 37.46 -4.52 -7.16
C ARG A 88 38.81 -4.86 -6.54
N GLU A 89 39.85 -4.92 -7.37
CA GLU A 89 41.23 -5.22 -6.98
C GLU A 89 41.76 -4.17 -5.97
N ASP A 90 41.53 -2.88 -6.24
CA ASP A 90 41.92 -1.79 -5.33
C ASP A 90 41.25 -1.93 -3.96
N ILE A 91 39.94 -2.23 -3.95
CA ILE A 91 39.16 -2.38 -2.72
C ILE A 91 39.63 -3.63 -1.94
N THR A 92 39.89 -4.75 -2.61
CA THR A 92 40.36 -5.96 -1.94
C THR A 92 41.74 -5.78 -1.30
N GLN A 93 42.63 -5.03 -1.96
CA GLN A 93 43.94 -4.69 -1.40
C GLN A 93 43.83 -3.76 -0.20
N GLU A 94 42.95 -2.75 -0.25
CA GLU A 94 42.70 -1.80 0.84
C GLU A 94 42.11 -2.50 2.07
N LEU A 95 41.16 -3.43 1.86
CA LEU A 95 40.51 -4.18 2.93
C LEU A 95 41.34 -5.38 3.43
N GLY A 96 42.52 -5.64 2.85
CA GLY A 96 43.38 -6.76 3.22
C GLY A 96 42.78 -8.14 2.93
N LEU A 97 41.83 -8.21 2.01
CA LEU A 97 41.16 -9.44 1.59
C LEU A 97 42.04 -10.14 0.55
N LYS A 98 42.38 -11.41 0.80
CA LYS A 98 43.20 -12.26 -0.08
C LYS A 98 42.35 -13.19 -0.93
#